data_AF-A0A259EW39-F1
#
_entry.id   AF-A0A259EW39-F1
#
_cell.length_a   1.000
_cell.length_b   1.000
_cell.length_c   1.000
_cell.angle_alpha   90.00
_cell.angle_beta   90.00
_cell.angle_gamma   90.00
#
_symmetry.space_group_name_H-M   'P 1'
#
loop_
_entity.id
_entity.type
_entity.pdbx_description
1 polymer ?
#
loop_
_entity_poly.entity_id
_entity_poly.type
_entity_poly.pdbx_seq_one_letter_code
_entity_poly.pdbx_strand_id
1 'polypeptide(L)'
;MNHVASAVGISILLYLGYIAVAPTPIDTLDRTCTPIFQWPKKFLASGARIFSPSAEATINEAFEAGFGRCRAWGWGVLYEDEFRTFDGGKGK
;
A
#
# COMPACT_ATOMS: atom_id res chain seq x y z
N MET A 1 11.28 29.45 1.45
CA MET A 1 10.25 28.52 0.92
C MET A 1 10.82 27.42 0.00
N ASN A 2 12.03 27.55 -0.57
CA ASN A 2 12.58 26.57 -1.52
C ASN A 2 13.09 25.24 -0.89
N HIS A 3 13.50 25.23 0.38
CA HIS A 3 14.05 24.02 1.02
C HIS A 3 13.00 22.96 1.32
N VAL A 4 11.75 23.36 1.58
CA VAL A 4 10.64 22.44 1.90
C VAL A 4 10.24 21.65 0.66
N ALA A 5 10.12 22.31 -0.50
CA ALA A 5 9.84 21.63 -1.77
C ALA A 5 10.95 20.64 -2.17
N SER A 6 12.21 21.00 -1.91
CA SER A 6 13.36 20.12 -2.15
C SER A 6 13.37 18.90 -1.21
N ALA A 7 13.06 19.09 0.07
CA ALA A 7 12.97 17.99 1.04
C ALA A 7 11.85 17.00 0.72
N VAL A 8 10.69 17.50 0.28
CA VAL A 8 9.58 16.65 -0.18
C VAL A 8 9.98 15.87 -1.43
N GLY A 9 10.61 16.52 -2.42
CA GLY A 9 11.09 15.85 -3.63
C GLY A 9 12.14 14.77 -3.35
N ILE A 10 13.10 15.04 -2.48
CA ILE A 10 14.13 14.06 -2.07
C ILE A 10 13.46 12.89 -1.35
N SER A 11 12.49 13.16 -0.47
CA SER A 11 11.77 12.10 0.26
C SER A 11 10.98 11.18 -0.67
N ILE A 12 10.35 11.75 -1.70
CA ILE A 12 9.66 10.98 -2.76
C ILE A 12 10.66 10.11 -3.52
N LEU A 13 11.80 10.67 -3.93
CA LEU A 13 12.82 9.92 -4.66
C LEU A 13 13.41 8.77 -3.82
N LEU A 14 13.69 9.02 -2.53
CA LEU A 14 14.13 7.99 -1.60
C LEU A 14 13.07 6.89 -1.43
N TYR A 15 11.79 7.27 -1.37
CA TYR A 15 10.69 6.31 -1.26
C TYR A 15 10.54 5.46 -2.52
N LEU A 16 10.65 6.07 -3.70
CA LEU A 16 10.67 5.33 -4.97
C LEU A 16 11.88 4.39 -5.07
N GLY A 17 13.06 4.85 -4.63
CA GLY A 17 14.24 3.99 -4.52
C GLY A 17 14.03 2.82 -3.57
N TYR A 18 13.37 3.06 -2.43
CA TYR A 18 13.00 2.01 -1.48
C TYR A 18 12.01 0.99 -2.06
N ILE A 19 11.06 1.42 -2.89
CA ILE A 19 10.18 0.50 -3.63
C ILE A 19 10.98 -0.31 -4.66
N ALA A 20 11.89 0.32 -5.40
CA ALA A 20 12.67 -0.32 -6.46
C ALA A 20 13.61 -1.43 -5.96
N VAL A 21 14.10 -1.34 -4.72
CA VAL A 21 14.94 -2.38 -4.09
C VAL A 21 14.14 -3.43 -3.33
N ALA A 22 12.83 -3.57 -3.61
CA ALA A 22 12.01 -4.62 -3.01
C ALA A 22 12.45 -6.00 -3.52
N PRO A 23 12.67 -6.98 -2.63
CA PRO A 23 13.20 -8.29 -3.01
C PRO A 23 12.14 -9.20 -3.65
N THR A 24 10.85 -8.91 -3.44
CA THR A 24 9.75 -9.67 -4.02
C THR A 24 8.67 -8.76 -4.60
N PRO A 25 7.90 -9.22 -5.60
CA PRO A 25 6.74 -8.48 -6.12
C PRO A 25 5.72 -8.09 -5.05
N ILE A 26 5.50 -8.96 -4.06
CA ILE A 26 4.60 -8.68 -2.94
C ILE A 26 5.15 -7.56 -2.06
N ASP A 27 6.46 -7.54 -1.79
CA ASP A 27 7.10 -6.44 -1.05
C ASP A 27 6.99 -5.11 -1.80
N THR A 28 7.13 -5.12 -3.13
CA THR A 28 6.96 -3.92 -3.96
C THR A 28 5.55 -3.35 -3.80
N LEU A 29 4.54 -4.22 -3.89
CA LEU A 29 3.13 -3.83 -3.76
C LEU A 29 2.79 -3.36 -2.34
N ASP A 30 3.33 -4.03 -1.33
CA ASP A 30 3.14 -3.64 0.06
C ASP A 30 3.74 -2.26 0.33
N ARG A 31 4.95 -2.01 -0.16
CA ARG A 31 5.59 -0.68 -0.07
C ARG A 31 4.81 0.37 -0.85
N THR A 32 4.18 0.00 -1.95
CA THR A 32 3.35 0.93 -2.75
C THR A 32 2.03 1.27 -2.04
N CYS A 33 1.37 0.30 -1.41
CA CYS A 33 0.05 0.46 -0.80
C CYS A 33 0.07 0.93 0.67
N THR A 34 1.16 0.69 1.40
CA THR A 34 1.36 1.08 2.81
C THR A 34 1.08 2.56 3.11
N PRO A 35 1.59 3.55 2.36
CA PRO A 35 1.45 4.96 2.75
C PRO A 35 0.00 5.44 2.64
N ILE A 36 -0.79 4.84 1.74
CA ILE A 36 -2.20 5.22 1.52
C ILE A 36 -3.11 4.57 2.57
N PHE A 37 -2.84 3.32 2.97
CA PHE A 37 -3.76 2.55 3.80
C PHE A 37 -3.26 2.28 5.22
N GLN A 38 -1.97 1.99 5.42
CA GLN A 38 -1.44 1.70 6.76
C GLN A 38 -1.19 2.96 7.59
N TRP A 39 -0.74 4.05 6.97
CA TRP A 39 -0.48 5.30 7.70
C TRP A 39 -1.77 5.93 8.24
N PRO A 40 -2.83 6.14 7.44
CA PRO A 40 -4.07 6.69 7.97
C PRO A 40 -4.78 5.73 8.93
N LYS A 41 -4.69 4.40 8.70
CA LYS A 41 -5.19 3.39 9.64
C LYS A 41 -4.61 3.60 11.03
N LYS A 42 -3.28 3.71 11.16
CA LYS A 42 -2.63 3.91 12.46
C LYS A 42 -3.12 5.17 13.17
N PHE A 43 -3.28 6.26 12.43
CA PHE A 43 -3.76 7.52 12.98
C PHE A 43 -5.23 7.43 13.42
N LEU A 44 -6.10 6.93 12.54
CA LEU A 44 -7.55 6.84 12.77
C LEU A 44 -7.91 5.78 13.81
N ALA A 45 -7.26 4.61 13.79
CA ALA A 45 -7.47 3.58 14.81
C ALA A 45 -6.99 4.06 16.18
N SER A 46 -5.85 4.75 16.27
CA SER A 46 -5.38 5.32 17.54
C SER A 46 -6.32 6.41 18.07
N GLY A 47 -6.87 7.25 17.19
CA GLY A 47 -7.90 8.22 17.56
C GLY A 47 -9.21 7.56 17.99
N ALA A 48 -9.68 6.56 17.24
CA ALA A 48 -10.90 5.82 17.54
C ALA A 48 -10.80 5.06 18.87
N ARG A 49 -9.63 4.51 19.21
CA ARG A 49 -9.41 3.86 20.51
C ARG A 49 -9.70 4.78 21.71
N ILE A 50 -9.49 6.09 21.57
CA ILE A 50 -9.73 7.09 22.63
C ILE A 50 -11.18 7.59 22.60
N PHE A 51 -11.72 7.89 21.42
CA PHE A 51 -13.01 8.58 21.28
C PHE A 51 -14.21 7.67 20.97
N SER A 52 -13.99 6.51 20.34
CA SER A 52 -15.03 5.59 19.90
C SER A 52 -14.47 4.17 19.65
N PRO A 53 -14.19 3.38 20.71
CA PRO A 53 -13.51 2.08 20.58
C PRO A 53 -14.31 1.06 19.77
N SER A 54 -15.64 1.19 19.67
CA SER A 54 -16.47 0.36 18.78
C SER A 54 -16.16 0.57 17.30
N ALA A 55 -15.64 1.74 16.92
CA ALA A 55 -15.26 2.06 15.54
C ALA A 55 -13.85 1.55 15.18
N GLU A 56 -13.02 1.18 16.17
CA GLU A 56 -11.66 0.70 15.93
C GLU A 56 -11.65 -0.55 15.05
N ALA A 57 -12.52 -1.53 15.34
CA ALA A 57 -12.64 -2.76 14.55
C ALA A 57 -13.06 -2.46 13.09
N THR A 58 -14.07 -1.62 12.90
CA THR A 58 -14.56 -1.23 11.57
C THR A 58 -13.51 -0.47 10.77
N ILE A 59 -12.74 0.42 11.41
CA ILE A 59 -11.63 1.12 10.77
C ILE A 59 -10.56 0.11 10.36
N ASN A 60 -10.16 -0.78 11.26
CA ASN A 60 -9.14 -1.79 10.95
C ASN A 60 -9.53 -2.67 9.75
N GLU A 61 -10.77 -3.15 9.74
CA GLU A 61 -11.30 -3.99 8.66
C GLU A 61 -11.41 -3.23 7.34
N ALA A 62 -11.94 -2.01 7.34
CA ALA A 62 -12.07 -1.19 6.14
C ALA A 62 -10.71 -0.89 5.48
N PHE A 63 -9.70 -0.56 6.30
CA PHE A 63 -8.35 -0.29 5.80
C PHE A 63 -7.62 -1.56 5.35
N GLU A 64 -7.85 -2.71 5.98
CA GLU A 64 -7.32 -4.00 5.51
C GLU A 64 -7.93 -4.42 4.18
N ALA A 65 -9.25 -4.29 4.03
CA ALA A 65 -9.94 -4.57 2.77
C ALA A 65 -9.50 -3.60 1.66
N GLY A 66 -9.22 -2.34 2.00
CA GLY A 66 -8.64 -1.35 1.07
C GLY A 66 -7.21 -1.71 0.64
N PHE A 67 -6.37 -2.11 1.61
CA PHE A 67 -5.00 -2.55 1.36
C PHE A 67 -4.95 -3.78 0.43
N GLY A 68 -5.80 -4.78 0.69
CA GLY A 68 -5.92 -5.95 -0.18
C GLY A 68 -6.34 -5.61 -1.61
N ARG A 69 -7.29 -4.68 -1.77
CA ARG A 69 -7.71 -4.17 -3.09
C ARG A 69 -6.59 -3.43 -3.82
N CYS A 70 -5.82 -2.61 -3.10
CA CYS A 70 -4.65 -1.92 -3.67
C CYS A 70 -3.60 -2.93 -4.15
N ARG A 71 -3.31 -3.97 -3.36
CA ARG A 71 -2.37 -5.03 -3.75
C ARG A 71 -2.86 -5.77 -5.00
N ALA A 72 -4.14 -6.13 -5.06
CA ALA A 72 -4.73 -6.81 -6.22
C ALA A 72 -4.70 -5.94 -7.49
N TRP A 73 -5.04 -4.66 -7.36
CA TRP A 73 -4.94 -3.72 -8.47
C TRP A 73 -3.49 -3.52 -8.93
N GLY A 74 -2.56 -3.31 -7.99
CA GLY A 74 -1.15 -3.15 -8.31
C GLY A 74 -0.53 -4.40 -8.93
N TRP A 75 -0.99 -5.60 -8.53
CA TRP A 75 -0.60 -6.83 -9.20
C TRP A 75 -1.04 -6.83 -10.67
N GLY A 76 -2.29 -6.44 -10.94
CA GLY A 76 -2.81 -6.33 -12.31
C GLY A 76 -2.11 -5.26 -13.16
N VAL A 77 -1.58 -4.18 -12.56
CA VAL A 77 -0.94 -3.07 -13.30
C VAL A 77 0.56 -3.27 -13.48
N LEU A 78 1.27 -3.77 -12.47
CA LEU A 78 2.73 -3.90 -12.48
C LEU A 78 3.21 -5.29 -12.92
N TYR A 79 2.36 -6.30 -12.78
CA TYR A 79 2.70 -7.71 -13.01
C TYR A 79 1.66 -8.39 -13.91
N GLU A 80 1.06 -7.62 -14.84
CA GLU A 80 0.01 -8.09 -15.76
C GLU A 80 0.44 -9.35 -16.56
N ASP A 81 1.70 -9.40 -17.00
CA ASP A 81 2.26 -10.54 -17.74
C ASP A 81 2.32 -11.83 -16.90
N GLU A 82 2.66 -11.72 -15.61
CA GLU A 82 2.62 -12.84 -14.66
C GLU A 82 1.18 -13.24 -14.37
N PHE A 83 0.27 -12.28 -14.20
CA PHE A 83 -1.15 -12.53 -13.98
C PHE A 83 -1.81 -13.29 -15.15
N ARG A 84 -1.47 -12.92 -16.40
CA ARG A 84 -1.96 -13.62 -17.60
C ARG A 84 -1.38 -15.03 -17.75
N THR A 85 -0.17 -15.29 -17.26
CA THR A 85 0.39 -16.65 -17.25
C THR A 85 -0.26 -17.54 -16.18
N PHE A 86 -0.68 -16.99 -15.04
CA PHE A 86 -1.46 -17.73 -14.04
C PHE A 86 -2.91 -17.99 -14.48
N ASP A 87 -3.59 -17.02 -15.11
CA ASP A 87 -4.99 -17.19 -15.58
C ASP A 87 -5.08 -17.96 -16.91
N GLY A 88 -4.09 -17.79 -17.80
CA GLY A 88 -3.90 -18.57 -19.02
C GLY A 88 -3.39 -20.00 -18.80
N GLY A 89 -3.08 -20.35 -17.54
CA GLY A 89 -2.58 -21.65 -17.09
C GLY A 89 -3.64 -22.58 -16.51
N LYS A 90 -4.93 -22.39 -16.80
CA LYS A 90 -5.92 -23.45 -16.63
C LYS A 90 -5.56 -24.64 -17.52
N GLY A 91 -4.87 -25.61 -16.92
CA GLY A 91 -4.85 -27.01 -17.33
C GLY A 91 -4.12 -27.29 -18.65
N LYS A 92 -2.83 -27.60 -18.53
CA LYS A 92 -2.35 -28.79 -19.23
C LYS A 92 -2.14 -29.89 -18.20
#